data_AF-A0A166ME78-F1
#
_entry.id   AF-A0A166ME78-F1
#
_cell.length_a   1.000
_cell.length_b   1.000
_cell.length_c   1.000
_cell.angle_alpha   90.00
_cell.angle_beta   90.00
_cell.angle_gamma   90.00
#
_symmetry.space_group_name_H-M   'P 1'
#
loop_
_entity.id
_entity.type
_entity.pdbx_description
1 polymer ?
#
loop_
_entity_poly.entity_id
_entity_poly.type
_entity_poly.pdbx_seq_one_letter_code
_entity_poly.pdbx_strand_id
1 'polypeptide(L)'
;MNVLLKELQAYHHEVAMKITQIKELLKKIRHESDGADDCKLLFKMLEALHGDAERHHHENEELIRLVLLTTEAPIHQRVKDIERDHQAFGRIAGQLKMFEDTTQETRVIADTIDDFIKKYYDHMDAEEHIFFPAADKWLSDNQWQEIKRQWH
;
A
#
# COMPACT_ATOMS: atom_id res chain seq x y z
N MET A 1 8.84 -13.23 -14.79
CA MET A 1 8.19 -12.03 -14.25
C MET A 1 8.01 -10.95 -15.31
N ASN A 2 6.75 -10.75 -15.67
CA ASN A 2 6.24 -9.71 -16.56
C ASN A 2 6.76 -8.30 -16.17
N VAL A 3 6.88 -7.40 -17.15
CA VAL A 3 7.37 -6.03 -16.92
C VAL A 3 6.45 -5.21 -16.02
N LEU A 4 5.13 -5.41 -16.11
CA LEU A 4 4.15 -4.70 -15.30
C LEU A 4 4.29 -5.07 -13.80
N LEU A 5 4.55 -6.35 -13.51
CA LEU A 5 4.83 -6.80 -12.15
C LEU A 5 6.14 -6.24 -11.60
N LYS A 6 7.17 -6.05 -12.45
CA LYS A 6 8.42 -5.39 -12.04
C LYS A 6 8.21 -3.93 -11.67
N GLU A 7 7.31 -3.25 -12.37
CA GLU A 7 6.93 -1.87 -12.08
C GLU A 7 6.26 -1.75 -10.71
N LEU A 8 5.30 -2.63 -10.41
CA LEU A 8 4.66 -2.70 -9.10
C LEU A 8 5.67 -3.01 -7.98
N GLN A 9 6.60 -3.95 -8.18
CA GLN A 9 7.66 -4.23 -7.21
C GLN A 9 8.61 -3.04 -7.01
N ALA A 10 8.94 -2.30 -8.08
CA ALA A 10 9.75 -1.10 -7.95
C ALA A 10 9.02 -0.04 -7.10
N TYR A 11 7.71 0.09 -7.28
CA TYR A 11 6.88 0.94 -6.45
C TYR A 11 6.90 0.52 -4.97
N HIS A 12 6.75 -0.78 -4.67
CA HIS A 12 6.87 -1.30 -3.29
C HIS A 12 8.22 -0.93 -2.63
N HIS A 13 9.31 -0.98 -3.40
CA HIS A 13 10.62 -0.58 -2.88
C HIS A 13 10.64 0.90 -2.46
N GLU A 14 10.09 1.78 -3.30
CA GLU A 14 9.98 3.22 -2.97
C GLU A 14 9.07 3.46 -1.75
N VAL A 15 7.95 2.74 -1.67
CA VAL A 15 7.05 2.80 -0.52
C VAL A 15 7.75 2.33 0.76
N ALA A 16 8.48 1.21 0.73
CA ALA A 16 9.23 0.72 1.88
C ALA A 16 10.24 1.75 2.41
N MET A 17 10.88 2.51 1.52
CA MET A 17 11.77 3.62 1.91
C MET A 17 11.00 4.74 2.62
N LYS A 18 9.85 5.18 2.08
CA LYS A 18 8.99 6.20 2.71
C LYS A 18 8.50 5.74 4.07
N ILE A 19 8.03 4.48 4.17
CA ILE A 19 7.58 3.88 5.44
C ILE A 19 8.72 3.85 6.46
N THR A 20 9.95 3.55 6.05
CA THR A 20 11.11 3.57 6.94
C THR A 20 11.33 4.95 7.55
N GLN A 21 11.27 6.01 6.73
CA GLN A 21 11.38 7.39 7.20
C GLN A 21 10.23 7.77 8.15
N ILE A 22 9.00 7.33 7.86
CA ILE A 22 7.82 7.55 8.72
C ILE A 22 8.05 6.88 10.10
N LYS A 23 8.56 5.65 10.14
CA LYS A 23 8.87 4.95 11.41
C LYS A 23 9.93 5.67 12.24
N GLU A 24 10.97 6.19 11.58
CA GLU A 24 12.03 6.95 12.26
C GLU A 24 11.49 8.24 12.88
N LEU A 25 10.67 8.98 12.13
CA LEU A 25 10.02 10.18 12.62
C LEU A 25 9.03 9.88 13.75
N LEU A 26 8.26 8.80 13.63
CA LEU A 26 7.33 8.36 14.67
C LEU A 26 8.07 8.02 15.98
N LYS A 27 9.22 7.35 15.89
CA LYS A 27 10.06 7.06 17.05
C LYS A 27 10.55 8.35 17.72
N LYS A 28 10.97 9.35 16.93
CA LYS A 28 11.38 10.66 17.44
C LYS A 28 10.25 11.36 18.21
N ILE A 29 9.06 11.43 17.60
CA ILE A 29 7.86 12.03 18.20
C ILE A 29 7.48 11.38 19.53
N ARG A 30 7.65 10.06 19.67
CA ARG A 30 7.36 9.34 20.92
C ARG A 30 8.32 9.69 22.07
N HIS A 31 9.51 10.22 21.79
CA HIS A 31 10.57 10.46 22.79
C HIS A 31 10.83 11.95 23.10
N GLU A 32 10.36 12.87 22.27
CA GLU A 32 10.59 14.32 22.43
C GLU A 32 9.31 15.05 22.84
N SER A 33 9.42 16.02 23.78
CA SER A 33 8.26 16.72 24.37
C SER A 33 7.73 17.90 23.54
N ASP A 34 8.42 18.30 22.47
CA ASP A 34 8.10 19.49 21.67
C ASP A 34 8.10 19.17 20.16
N GLY A 35 7.22 18.24 19.75
CA GLY A 35 7.20 17.63 18.43
C GLY A 35 6.17 18.18 17.43
N ALA A 36 5.66 19.40 17.61
CA ALA A 36 4.57 19.92 16.78
C ALA A 36 4.92 19.98 15.27
N ASP A 37 6.15 20.38 14.95
CA ASP A 37 6.64 20.41 13.55
C ASP A 37 6.91 19.00 13.00
N ASP A 38 7.40 18.09 13.85
CA ASP A 38 7.58 16.69 13.48
C ASP A 38 6.23 15.99 13.20
N CYS A 39 5.19 16.28 13.99
CA CYS A 39 3.83 15.78 13.74
C CYS A 39 3.28 16.29 12.39
N LYS A 40 3.47 17.57 12.06
CA LYS A 40 3.07 18.10 10.74
C LYS A 40 3.84 17.43 9.61
N LEU A 41 5.14 17.19 9.79
CA LEU A 41 5.95 16.47 8.80
C LEU A 41 5.44 15.03 8.63
N LEU A 42 5.10 14.35 9.72
CA LEU A 42 4.55 13.00 9.71
C LEU A 42 3.27 12.92 8.88
N PHE A 43 2.33 13.83 9.09
CA PHE A 43 1.08 13.88 8.31
C PHE A 43 1.35 14.14 6.83
N LYS A 44 2.27 15.05 6.48
CA LYS A 44 2.67 15.28 5.08
C LYS A 44 3.26 14.03 4.43
N MET A 45 4.08 13.27 5.17
CA MET A 45 4.66 12.03 4.66
C MET A 45 3.60 10.94 4.45
N LEU A 46 2.60 10.84 5.34
CA LEU A 46 1.46 9.95 5.19
C LEU A 46 0.57 10.34 4.01
N GLU A 47 0.32 11.64 3.80
CA GLU A 47 -0.43 12.12 2.64
C GLU A 47 0.33 11.82 1.33
N ALA A 48 1.64 12.04 1.31
CA ALA A 48 2.48 11.70 0.15
C ALA A 48 2.55 10.19 -0.13
N LEU A 49 2.40 9.35 0.90
CA LEU A 49 2.30 7.90 0.75
C LEU A 49 0.97 7.50 0.12
N HIS A 50 -0.13 8.18 0.46
CA HIS A 50 -1.48 7.90 -0.06
C HIS A 50 -1.90 8.80 -1.23
N GLY A 51 -0.94 9.23 -2.05
CA GLY A 51 -1.17 10.12 -3.19
C GLY A 51 -1.68 9.40 -4.45
N ASP A 52 -1.69 10.12 -5.58
CA ASP A 52 -2.13 9.56 -6.87
C ASP A 52 -1.32 8.34 -7.33
N ALA A 53 -0.03 8.29 -7.01
CA ALA A 53 0.82 7.15 -7.38
C ALA A 53 0.35 5.85 -6.69
N GLU A 54 -0.05 5.94 -5.43
CA GLU A 54 -0.61 4.83 -4.66
C GLU A 54 -1.94 4.36 -5.24
N ARG A 55 -2.80 5.32 -5.57
CA ARG A 55 -4.10 5.04 -6.17
C ARG A 55 -3.93 4.31 -7.51
N HIS A 56 -3.07 4.80 -8.40
CA HIS A 56 -2.80 4.14 -9.68
C HIS A 56 -2.14 2.77 -9.49
N HIS A 57 -1.25 2.62 -8.51
CA HIS A 57 -0.64 1.34 -8.17
C HIS A 57 -1.71 0.28 -7.81
N HIS A 58 -2.62 0.59 -6.88
CA HIS A 58 -3.71 -0.31 -6.52
C HIS A 58 -4.70 -0.55 -7.67
N GLU A 59 -5.00 0.46 -8.49
CA GLU A 59 -5.84 0.30 -9.68
C GLU A 59 -5.21 -0.68 -10.68
N ASN A 60 -3.90 -0.57 -10.92
CA ASN A 60 -3.15 -1.46 -11.79
C ASN A 60 -3.08 -2.90 -11.24
N GLU A 61 -2.96 -3.07 -9.93
CA GLU A 61 -3.06 -4.38 -9.27
C GLU A 61 -4.45 -5.00 -9.43
N GLU A 62 -5.50 -4.20 -9.30
CA GLU A 62 -6.88 -4.64 -9.45
C GLU A 62 -7.16 -5.14 -10.88
N LEU A 63 -6.60 -4.48 -11.91
CA LEU A 63 -6.67 -4.96 -13.30
C LEU A 63 -6.09 -6.37 -13.42
N ILE A 64 -4.91 -6.62 -12.85
CA ILE A 64 -4.26 -7.94 -12.88
C ILE A 64 -5.10 -8.95 -12.10
N ARG A 65 -5.57 -8.56 -10.91
CA ARG A 65 -6.33 -9.44 -9.99
C ARG A 65 -7.63 -9.90 -10.64
N LEU A 66 -8.40 -8.99 -11.23
CA LEU A 66 -9.65 -9.31 -11.91
C LEU A 66 -9.44 -10.28 -13.06
N VAL A 67 -8.42 -10.06 -13.89
CA VAL A 67 -8.12 -10.99 -14.99
C VAL A 67 -7.66 -12.35 -14.46
N LEU A 68 -6.83 -12.39 -13.41
CA LEU A 68 -6.40 -13.65 -12.78
C LEU A 68 -7.59 -14.45 -12.23
N LEU A 69 -8.59 -13.78 -11.64
CA LEU A 69 -9.81 -14.40 -11.13
C LEU A 69 -10.69 -15.02 -12.23
N THR A 70 -10.50 -14.64 -13.50
CA THR A 70 -11.21 -15.27 -14.64
C THR A 70 -10.54 -16.55 -15.15
N THR A 71 -9.38 -16.91 -14.60
CA THR A 71 -8.63 -18.10 -15.00
C THR A 71 -8.99 -19.32 -14.17
N GLU A 72 -8.54 -20.50 -14.61
CA GLU A 72 -8.61 -21.76 -13.85
C GLU A 72 -7.50 -21.89 -12.79
N ALA A 73 -6.80 -20.81 -12.45
CA ALA A 73 -5.75 -20.84 -11.46
C ALA A 73 -6.30 -21.23 -10.07
N PRO A 74 -5.55 -22.01 -9.26
CA PRO A 74 -5.91 -22.26 -7.87
C PRO A 74 -5.68 -20.99 -7.04
N ILE A 75 -6.69 -20.12 -6.99
CA ILE A 75 -6.60 -18.81 -6.34
C ILE A 75 -6.52 -18.95 -4.82
N HIS A 76 -5.38 -18.54 -4.25
CA HIS A 76 -5.19 -18.43 -2.81
C HIS A 76 -6.10 -17.35 -2.21
N GLN A 77 -6.60 -17.54 -0.99
CA GLN A 77 -7.52 -16.61 -0.34
C GLN A 77 -6.96 -15.18 -0.24
N ARG A 78 -5.64 -15.04 0.01
CA ARG A 78 -4.98 -13.71 0.04
C ARG A 78 -5.14 -12.92 -1.25
N VAL A 79 -5.14 -13.55 -2.42
CA VAL A 79 -5.40 -12.86 -3.71
C VAL A 79 -6.80 -12.25 -3.73
N LYS A 80 -7.79 -12.90 -3.09
CA LYS A 80 -9.15 -12.37 -2.99
C LYS A 80 -9.26 -11.23 -1.98
N ASP A 81 -8.39 -11.22 -0.97
CA ASP A 81 -8.43 -10.25 0.12
C ASP A 81 -7.67 -8.94 -0.20
N ILE A 82 -6.83 -8.90 -1.25
CA ILE A 82 -6.09 -7.71 -1.71
C ILE A 82 -7.00 -6.48 -1.84
N GLU A 83 -8.14 -6.61 -2.52
CA GLU A 83 -9.11 -5.51 -2.67
C GLU A 83 -9.60 -4.98 -1.32
N ARG A 84 -9.78 -5.87 -0.33
CA ARG A 84 -10.22 -5.47 1.01
C ARG A 84 -9.12 -4.71 1.75
N ASP A 85 -7.87 -5.10 1.53
CA ASP A 85 -6.69 -4.41 2.07
C ASP A 85 -6.61 -3.00 1.48
N HIS A 86 -6.71 -2.84 0.16
CA HIS A 86 -6.74 -1.53 -0.52
C HIS A 86 -7.86 -0.62 0.01
N GLN A 87 -9.07 -1.15 0.15
CA GLN A 87 -10.20 -0.41 0.73
C GLN A 87 -9.96 -0.03 2.20
N ALA A 88 -9.27 -0.89 2.97
CA ALA A 88 -8.92 -0.61 4.35
C ALA A 88 -7.88 0.52 4.44
N PHE A 89 -6.89 0.55 3.56
CA PHE A 89 -5.92 1.64 3.50
C PHE A 89 -6.57 2.98 3.19
N GLY A 90 -7.49 3.04 2.23
CA GLY A 90 -8.25 4.26 1.95
C GLY A 90 -9.01 4.79 3.18
N ARG A 91 -9.62 3.89 3.97
CA ARG A 91 -10.29 4.28 5.22
C ARG A 91 -9.32 4.79 6.27
N ILE A 92 -8.19 4.10 6.47
CA ILE A 92 -7.18 4.49 7.48
C ILE A 92 -6.53 5.82 7.10
N ALA A 93 -6.22 6.03 5.83
CA ALA A 93 -5.68 7.31 5.34
C ALA A 93 -6.67 8.47 5.60
N GLY A 94 -7.96 8.25 5.37
CA GLY A 94 -9.01 9.22 5.72
C GLY A 94 -9.05 9.53 7.22
N GLN A 95 -8.90 8.52 8.09
CA GLN A 95 -8.82 8.71 9.54
C GLN A 95 -7.57 9.49 9.96
N LEU A 96 -6.41 9.18 9.37
CA LEU A 96 -5.16 9.88 9.67
C LEU A 96 -5.24 11.36 9.28
N LYS A 97 -5.89 11.69 8.17
CA LYS A 97 -6.14 13.09 7.78
C LYS A 97 -6.99 13.83 8.79
N MET A 98 -8.00 13.17 9.37
CA MET A 98 -8.80 13.78 10.44
C MET A 98 -7.99 14.07 11.71
N PHE A 99 -6.91 13.32 11.96
CA PHE A 99 -6.09 13.54 13.15
C PHE A 99 -5.27 14.83 13.10
N GLU A 100 -4.90 15.31 11.91
CA GLU A 100 -4.12 16.53 11.73
C GLU A 100 -4.81 17.76 12.37
N ASP A 101 -6.14 17.80 12.33
CA ASP A 101 -6.95 18.91 12.84
C ASP A 101 -7.49 18.67 14.27
N THR A 102 -7.07 17.60 14.95
CA THR A 102 -7.59 17.21 16.27
C THR A 102 -6.56 17.33 17.38
N THR A 103 -7.03 17.43 18.63
CA THR A 103 -6.18 17.38 19.83
C THR A 103 -5.91 15.94 20.30
N GLN A 104 -5.89 14.97 19.38
CA GLN A 104 -5.74 13.57 19.74
C GLN A 104 -4.36 13.33 20.37
N GLU A 105 -4.30 12.48 21.38
CA GLU A 105 -3.03 12.17 22.03
C GLU A 105 -2.04 11.57 21.03
N THR A 106 -0.79 12.06 21.06
CA THR A 106 0.32 11.59 20.22
C THR A 106 0.45 10.07 20.21
N ARG A 107 0.17 9.42 21.34
CA ARG A 107 0.18 7.96 21.46
C ARG A 107 -0.85 7.28 20.54
N VAL A 108 -2.07 7.80 20.45
CA VAL A 108 -3.13 7.23 19.62
C VAL A 108 -2.81 7.39 18.14
N ILE A 109 -2.29 8.57 17.76
CA ILE A 109 -1.82 8.82 16.39
C ILE A 109 -0.73 7.82 16.03
N ALA A 110 0.26 7.66 16.92
CA ALA A 110 1.39 6.77 16.71
C ALA A 110 0.98 5.29 16.63
N ASP A 111 0.12 4.82 17.52
CA ASP A 111 -0.36 3.44 17.51
C ASP A 111 -1.18 3.15 16.23
N THR A 112 -1.98 4.12 15.75
CA THR A 112 -2.73 4.00 14.49
C THR A 112 -1.80 3.91 13.28
N ILE A 113 -0.72 4.69 13.26
CA ILE A 113 0.27 4.67 12.18
C ILE A 113 1.07 3.37 12.20
N ASP A 114 1.47 2.88 13.37
CA ASP A 114 2.16 1.57 13.48
C ASP A 114 1.28 0.42 12.96
N ASP A 115 -0.01 0.41 13.30
CA ASP A 115 -0.98 -0.56 12.79
C ASP A 115 -1.16 -0.44 11.27
N PHE A 116 -1.21 0.78 10.73
CA PHE A 116 -1.28 1.03 9.29
C PHE A 116 -0.04 0.47 8.58
N ILE A 117 1.15 0.79 9.06
CA ILE A 117 2.43 0.34 8.50
C ILE A 117 2.54 -1.18 8.52
N LYS A 118 2.12 -1.82 9.63
CA LYS A 118 2.14 -3.28 9.72
C LYS A 118 1.25 -3.92 8.65
N LYS A 119 0.02 -3.43 8.50
CA LYS A 119 -0.91 -3.93 7.47
C LYS A 119 -0.36 -3.70 6.07
N TYR A 120 0.32 -2.58 5.84
CA TYR A 120 0.94 -2.27 4.56
C TYR A 120 2.05 -3.28 4.20
N TYR A 121 2.92 -3.64 5.16
CA TYR A 121 3.91 -4.69 4.93
C TYR A 121 3.28 -6.07 4.72
N ASP A 122 2.26 -6.43 5.51
CA ASP A 122 1.55 -7.71 5.34
C ASP A 122 0.83 -7.81 3.98
N HIS A 123 0.45 -6.65 3.41
CA HIS A 123 -0.13 -6.54 2.08
C HIS A 123 0.91 -6.73 0.98
N MET A 124 1.98 -5.93 0.96
CA MET A 124 3.06 -6.05 -0.02
C MET A 124 3.68 -7.46 0.00
N ASP A 125 3.84 -8.07 1.17
CA ASP A 125 4.35 -9.44 1.30
C ASP A 125 3.43 -10.48 0.63
N ALA A 126 2.11 -10.35 0.85
CA ALA A 126 1.13 -11.21 0.20
C ALA A 126 1.14 -11.02 -1.32
N GLU A 127 1.40 -9.81 -1.79
CA GLU A 127 1.46 -9.51 -3.20
C GLU A 127 2.70 -10.12 -3.85
N GLU A 128 3.88 -9.84 -3.29
CA GLU A 128 5.15 -10.28 -3.82
C GLU A 128 5.35 -11.80 -3.77
N HIS A 129 4.82 -12.46 -2.75
CA HIS A 129 5.05 -13.89 -2.53
C HIS A 129 3.89 -14.79 -2.96
N ILE A 130 2.68 -14.23 -3.17
CA ILE A 130 1.50 -15.02 -3.53
C ILE A 130 0.86 -14.50 -4.82
N PHE A 131 0.49 -13.23 -4.87
CA PHE A 131 -0.27 -12.67 -5.99
C PHE A 131 0.56 -12.56 -7.27
N PHE A 132 1.70 -11.87 -7.24
CA PHE A 132 2.54 -11.66 -8.42
C PHE A 132 3.05 -12.98 -9.00
N PRO A 133 3.52 -13.97 -8.20
CA PRO A 133 3.87 -15.29 -8.73
C PRO A 133 2.69 -16.03 -9.35
N ALA A 134 1.48 -15.90 -8.79
CA ALA A 134 0.28 -16.49 -9.37
C ALA A 134 -0.08 -15.83 -10.70
N ALA A 135 -0.06 -14.49 -10.77
CA ALA A 135 -0.31 -13.74 -11.99
C ALA A 135 0.70 -14.08 -13.09
N ASP A 136 2.01 -14.06 -12.78
CA ASP A 136 3.07 -14.37 -13.76
C ASP A 136 2.96 -15.79 -14.32
N LYS A 137 2.50 -16.74 -13.51
CA LYS A 137 2.36 -18.15 -13.90
C LYS A 137 1.11 -18.41 -14.76
N TRP A 138 -0.01 -17.76 -14.46
CA TRP A 138 -1.31 -18.16 -14.99
C TRP A 138 -1.86 -17.20 -16.05
N LEU A 139 -1.40 -15.96 -16.09
CA LEU A 139 -1.83 -15.02 -17.12
C LEU A 139 -1.07 -15.27 -18.42
N SER A 140 -1.84 -15.45 -19.50
CA SER A 140 -1.32 -15.57 -20.86
C SER A 140 -0.82 -14.23 -21.40
N ASP A 141 0.02 -14.27 -22.43
CA ASP A 141 0.51 -13.06 -23.10
C ASP A 141 -0.64 -12.16 -23.60
N ASN A 142 -1.73 -12.74 -24.10
CA ASN A 142 -2.90 -11.99 -24.56
C ASN A 142 -3.58 -11.23 -23.41
N GLN A 143 -3.70 -11.86 -22.24
CA GLN A 143 -4.25 -11.22 -21.04
C GLN A 143 -3.34 -10.08 -20.56
N TRP A 144 -2.02 -10.30 -20.58
CA TRP A 144 -1.07 -9.23 -20.28
C TRP A 144 -1.14 -8.06 -21.25
N GLN A 145 -1.35 -8.30 -22.55
CA GLN A 145 -1.55 -7.22 -23.51
C GLN A 145 -2.85 -6.46 -23.25
N GLU A 146 -3.91 -7.13 -22.82
CA GLU A 146 -5.17 -6.46 -22.47
C GLU A 146 -5.02 -5.59 -21.22
N ILE A 147 -4.38 -6.11 -20.16
CA ILE A 147 -4.06 -5.33 -18.95
C ILE A 147 -3.24 -4.10 -19.32
N LYS A 148 -2.21 -4.27 -20.17
CA LYS A 148 -1.33 -3.17 -20.58
C LYS A 148 -2.08 -2.02 -21.27
N ARG A 149 -3.19 -2.29 -21.96
CA ARG A 149 -3.99 -1.24 -22.63
C ARG A 149 -4.74 -0.35 -21.65
N GLN A 150 -4.97 -0.84 -20.44
CA GLN A 150 -5.69 -0.15 -19.37
C GLN A 150 -4.75 0.34 -18.27
N TRP A 151 -3.43 0.11 -18.44
CA TRP A 151 -2.42 0.48 -17.46
C TRP A 151 -2.25 2.00 -17.35
N HIS A 152 -2.19 2.49 -16.12
CA HIS A 152 -2.03 3.91 -15.79
C HIS A 152 -0.58 4.24 -15.39
#